data_AF-Q5SX07-F1
#
_entry.id   AF-Q5SX07-F1
#
_cell.length_a   1.000
_cell.length_b   1.000
_cell.length_c   1.000
_cell.angle_alpha   90.00
_cell.angle_beta   90.00
_cell.angle_gamma   90.00
#
_symmetry.space_group_name_H-M   'P 1'
#
loop_
_entity.id
_entity.type
_entity.pdbx_description
1 polymer ?
#
loop_
_entity_poly.entity_id
_entity_poly.type
_entity_poly.pdbx_seq_one_letter_code
_entity_poly.pdbx_strand_id
1 'polypeptide(L)'
;MATVSQYAIDKSTLYAVESAVIKWSHQVQVVLKRESSQALIQGQNPTPKVELEFWKSRCEDLEHIYNQLMTIKVKGMAELLDKLQSSYLPAFKAMFRDVEAALTEAQDIHVHLLPLQQHLDILENVEFPKVKGRLRPLLHVVCLIWATCKWYRSPGRLTVLLQEICNLLIQQASNYLSPEDLLRSEVEESQKKLQVVSDTLSFFKQAFQDRREHLHTYFKEDSEVRVWDFQASLVFVRLDGFLGRVHMVEDLLKTALDLNNLEKLEFSGLRGNSLSQKVQRMHEEFEEMYKVFLDCSYDCLDPKGTEFENDVCEFNKRVEDLDRRLGTILIQAFDDAPDVEHAFKLLDITGTLIKRPLVAQDVSQKYLALIRMFSTELDAVRVIYSQHIQKEAEHGFSPVHKNMPTMAGGICWAQELRQRVKGPFGNFKNIPHLYLQSAEGKRMIQKYEDLLSLLEE
;
A
#
# COMPACT_ATOMS: atom_id res chain seq x y z
N MET A 1 59.21 54.35 35.15
CA MET A 1 57.77 54.59 34.87
C MET A 1 57.32 54.01 33.53
N ALA A 2 58.13 54.00 32.46
CA ALA A 2 57.75 53.40 31.17
C ALA A 2 57.48 51.88 31.21
N THR A 3 58.22 51.11 32.01
CA THR A 3 58.06 49.64 32.12
C THR A 3 56.80 49.20 32.86
N VAL A 4 56.33 49.96 33.85
CA VAL A 4 55.12 49.62 34.63
C VAL A 4 53.85 49.92 33.81
N SER A 5 53.86 50.96 32.98
CA SER A 5 52.77 51.29 32.05
C SER A 5 52.64 50.23 30.95
N GLN A 6 53.75 49.82 30.33
CA GLN A 6 53.77 48.77 29.31
C GLN A 6 53.26 47.43 29.87
N TYR A 7 53.70 47.05 31.08
CA TYR A 7 53.29 45.81 31.74
C TYR A 7 51.81 45.79 32.17
N ALA A 8 51.25 46.95 32.54
CA ALA A 8 49.83 47.10 32.85
C ALA A 8 48.95 47.06 31.59
N ILE A 9 49.43 47.63 30.49
CA ILE A 9 48.77 47.56 29.17
C ILE A 9 48.75 46.11 28.68
N ASP A 10 49.86 45.38 28.81
CA ASP A 10 49.95 43.95 28.43
C ASP A 10 49.02 43.04 29.24
N LYS A 11 48.75 43.35 30.52
CA LYS A 11 47.78 42.58 31.33
C LYS A 11 46.32 42.88 30.96
N SER A 12 45.99 44.15 30.69
CA SER A 12 44.64 44.55 30.30
C SER A 12 44.27 43.98 28.92
N THR A 13 45.20 44.03 27.96
CA THR A 13 45.03 43.43 26.64
C THR A 13 44.94 41.92 26.73
N LEU A 14 45.78 41.26 27.55
CA LEU A 14 45.69 39.82 27.79
C LEU A 14 44.31 39.41 28.31
N TYR A 15 43.78 40.08 29.34
CA TYR A 15 42.45 39.77 29.89
C TYR A 15 41.33 39.93 28.85
N ALA A 16 41.42 40.96 28.00
CA ALA A 16 40.47 41.17 26.91
C ALA A 16 40.53 40.05 25.86
N VAL A 17 41.74 39.58 25.51
CA VAL A 17 41.94 38.44 24.61
C VAL A 17 41.40 37.16 25.22
N GLU A 18 41.72 36.86 26.48
CA GLU A 18 41.21 35.67 27.20
C GLU A 18 39.68 35.67 27.26
N SER A 19 39.08 36.82 27.58
CA SER A 19 37.62 36.99 27.58
C SER A 19 36.99 36.78 26.19
N ALA A 20 37.66 37.21 25.13
CA ALA A 20 37.22 36.98 23.76
C ALA A 20 37.29 35.48 23.39
N VAL A 21 38.38 34.80 23.75
CA VAL A 21 38.55 33.35 23.53
C VAL A 21 37.43 32.55 24.21
N ILE A 22 37.06 32.89 25.45
CA ILE A 22 35.96 32.23 26.15
C ILE A 22 34.64 32.40 25.39
N LYS A 23 34.33 33.63 24.97
CA LYS A 23 33.10 33.92 24.21
C LYS A 23 33.07 33.21 22.86
N TRP A 24 34.18 33.24 22.12
CA TRP A 24 34.30 32.54 20.83
C TRP A 24 34.17 31.03 21.00
N SER A 25 34.82 30.45 22.02
CA SER A 25 34.69 29.02 22.31
C SER A 25 33.22 28.63 22.54
N HIS A 26 32.47 29.42 23.29
CA HIS A 26 31.05 29.15 23.51
C HIS A 26 30.22 29.24 22.20
N GLN A 27 30.44 30.29 21.40
CA GLN A 27 29.73 30.48 20.13
C GLN A 27 30.04 29.37 19.11
N VAL A 28 31.31 29.02 18.96
CA VAL A 28 31.77 27.94 18.07
C VAL A 28 31.19 26.60 18.52
N GLN A 29 31.19 26.31 19.82
CA GLN A 29 30.60 25.07 20.34
C GLN A 29 29.09 24.97 20.06
N VAL A 30 28.34 26.07 20.06
CA VAL A 30 26.93 26.07 19.67
C VAL A 30 26.76 25.68 18.20
N VAL A 31 27.60 26.20 17.30
CA VAL A 31 27.58 25.84 15.88
C VAL A 31 27.96 24.37 15.67
N LEU A 32 29.02 23.91 16.34
CA LEU A 32 29.51 22.54 16.22
C LEU A 32 28.48 21.50 16.68
N LYS A 33 27.70 21.81 17.73
CA LYS A 33 26.65 20.95 18.30
C LYS A 33 25.37 20.85 17.47
N ARG A 34 25.22 21.62 16.38
CA ARG A 34 24.06 21.48 15.49
C ARG A 34 24.08 20.11 14.81
N GLU A 35 22.92 19.46 14.74
CA GLU A 35 22.72 18.16 14.10
C GLU A 35 21.59 18.26 13.07
N SER A 36 21.69 17.50 11.98
CA SER A 36 20.66 17.50 10.93
C SER A 36 19.37 16.79 11.36
N SER A 37 19.47 15.84 12.28
CA SER A 37 18.35 15.06 12.85
C SER A 37 17.34 15.90 13.66
N GLN A 38 17.65 17.15 14.00
CA GLN A 38 16.86 17.95 14.93
C GLN A 38 15.39 18.11 14.51
N ALA A 39 15.12 18.33 13.21
CA ALA A 39 13.76 18.47 12.70
C ALA A 39 12.94 17.17 12.88
N LEU A 40 13.57 16.01 12.61
CA LEU A 40 12.94 14.70 12.84
C LEU A 40 12.69 14.43 14.32
N ILE A 41 13.65 14.76 15.20
CA ILE A 41 13.51 14.59 16.65
C ILE A 41 12.38 15.46 17.21
N GLN A 42 12.15 16.64 16.63
CA GLN A 42 11.04 17.53 16.97
C GLN A 42 9.68 17.05 16.41
N GLY A 43 9.62 15.89 15.76
CA GLY A 43 8.40 15.29 15.22
C GLY A 43 7.92 15.95 13.91
N GLN A 44 8.77 16.73 13.25
CA GLN A 44 8.49 17.26 11.92
C GLN A 44 8.71 16.19 10.85
N ASN A 45 8.22 16.44 9.64
CA ASN A 45 8.38 15.55 8.48
C ASN A 45 9.27 16.20 7.41
N PRO A 46 10.56 16.45 7.68
CA PRO A 46 11.46 17.05 6.70
C PRO A 46 11.64 16.15 5.47
N THR A 47 11.91 16.79 4.33
CA THR A 47 12.30 16.13 3.09
C THR A 47 13.83 16.14 2.94
N PRO A 48 14.43 15.34 2.03
CA PRO A 48 15.88 15.21 1.90
C PRO A 48 16.62 16.51 1.59
N LYS A 49 15.89 17.52 1.10
CA LYS A 49 16.41 18.87 0.88
C LYS A 49 16.88 19.53 2.17
N VAL A 50 16.30 19.18 3.31
CA VAL A 50 16.69 19.70 4.63
C VAL A 50 18.08 19.20 5.01
N GLU A 51 18.36 17.90 4.86
CA GLU A 51 19.70 17.34 5.07
C GLU A 51 20.73 17.99 4.11
N LEU A 52 20.40 18.15 2.83
CA LEU A 52 21.29 18.80 1.85
C LEU A 52 21.61 20.24 2.22
N GLU A 53 20.60 21.04 2.54
CA GLU A 53 20.77 22.45 2.90
C GLU A 53 21.49 22.58 4.25
N PHE A 54 21.26 21.67 5.20
CA PHE A 54 21.98 21.63 6.46
C PHE A 54 23.50 21.49 6.23
N TRP A 55 23.93 20.53 5.42
CA TRP A 55 25.35 20.30 5.18
C TRP A 55 26.00 21.42 4.36
N LYS A 56 25.25 22.00 3.42
CA LYS A 56 25.67 23.19 2.68
C LYS A 56 25.86 24.39 3.60
N SER A 57 24.84 24.74 4.39
CA SER A 57 24.90 25.84 5.35
C SER A 57 25.98 25.62 6.42
N ARG A 58 26.16 24.37 6.90
CA ARG A 58 27.24 24.04 7.85
C ARG A 58 28.62 24.25 7.24
N CYS A 59 28.82 23.89 5.96
CA CYS A 59 30.06 24.12 5.24
C CYS A 59 30.34 25.62 5.13
N GLU A 60 29.37 26.41 4.67
CA GLU A 60 29.49 27.86 4.54
C GLU A 60 29.78 28.52 5.92
N ASP A 61 29.00 28.21 6.95
CA ASP A 61 29.17 28.76 8.31
C ASP A 61 30.58 28.48 8.86
N LEU A 62 31.05 27.23 8.75
CA LEU A 62 32.37 26.83 9.25
C LEU A 62 33.51 27.44 8.44
N GLU A 63 33.33 27.63 7.13
CA GLU A 63 34.31 28.30 6.27
C GLU A 63 34.45 29.77 6.66
N HIS A 64 33.34 30.46 6.91
CA HIS A 64 33.36 31.83 7.44
C HIS A 64 34.07 31.91 8.80
N ILE A 65 33.76 31.00 9.73
CA ILE A 65 34.41 30.96 11.05
C ILE A 65 35.91 30.69 10.92
N TYR A 66 36.30 29.72 10.08
CA TYR A 66 37.70 29.40 9.83
C TYR A 66 38.47 30.59 9.24
N ASN A 67 37.88 31.29 8.26
CA ASN A 67 38.46 32.48 7.67
C ASN A 67 38.63 33.62 8.68
N GLN A 68 37.66 33.80 9.60
CA GLN A 68 37.77 34.76 10.70
C GLN A 68 38.93 34.41 11.66
N LEU A 69 39.07 33.13 12.02
CA LEU A 69 40.15 32.64 12.88
C LEU A 69 41.54 32.76 12.21
N MET A 70 41.58 32.71 10.88
CA MET A 70 42.81 32.86 10.10
C MET A 70 43.26 34.30 9.87
N THR A 71 42.48 35.30 10.27
CA THR A 71 42.85 36.71 10.12
C THR A 71 44.13 37.05 10.90
N ILE A 72 44.92 37.99 10.37
CA ILE A 72 46.20 38.42 10.97
C ILE A 72 46.02 38.87 12.43
N LYS A 73 44.89 39.54 12.73
CA LYS A 73 44.56 39.99 14.09
C LYS A 73 44.41 38.82 15.07
N VAL A 74 43.67 37.78 14.68
CA VAL A 74 43.43 36.60 15.53
C VAL A 74 44.69 35.75 15.67
N LYS A 75 45.51 35.65 14.61
CA LYS A 75 46.84 35.03 14.68
C LYS A 75 47.75 35.78 15.67
N GLY A 76 47.76 37.11 15.62
CA GLY A 76 48.50 37.93 16.60
C GLY A 76 48.01 37.75 18.04
N MET A 77 46.70 37.55 18.26
CA MET A 77 46.16 37.21 19.57
C MET A 77 46.65 35.83 20.06
N ALA A 78 46.75 34.84 19.17
CA ALA A 78 47.30 33.53 19.51
C ALA A 78 48.79 33.60 19.87
N GLU A 79 49.59 34.38 19.14
CA GLU A 79 51.01 34.62 19.45
C GLU A 79 51.18 35.34 20.80
N LEU A 80 50.30 36.28 21.13
CA LEU A 80 50.31 36.97 22.43
C LEU A 80 50.03 35.99 23.58
N LEU A 81 49.02 35.12 23.42
CA LEU A 81 48.69 34.08 24.40
C LEU A 81 49.85 33.09 24.60
N ASP A 82 50.59 32.77 23.52
CA ASP A 82 51.75 31.87 23.56
C ASP A 82 52.95 32.52 24.26
N LYS A 83 53.30 33.77 23.90
CA LYS A 83 54.39 34.53 24.53
C LYS A 83 54.18 34.73 26.03
N LEU A 84 52.93 34.96 26.45
CA LEU A 84 52.57 35.20 27.84
C LEU A 84 52.21 33.92 28.61
N GLN A 85 52.35 32.74 27.98
CA GLN A 85 52.02 31.43 28.56
C GLN A 85 50.63 31.40 29.23
N SER A 86 49.61 31.94 28.53
CA SER A 86 48.24 31.97 29.05
C SER A 86 47.65 30.56 29.18
N SER A 87 46.91 30.34 30.27
CA SER A 87 46.14 29.11 30.50
C SER A 87 45.01 28.86 29.48
N TYR A 88 44.61 29.88 28.71
CA TYR A 88 43.56 29.78 27.69
C TYR A 88 44.07 29.42 26.29
N LEU A 89 45.40 29.40 26.08
CA LEU A 89 45.98 29.00 24.80
C LEU A 89 45.60 27.57 24.37
N PRO A 90 45.60 26.54 25.25
CA PRO A 90 45.16 25.21 24.87
C PRO A 90 43.69 25.17 24.42
N ALA A 91 42.81 25.93 25.08
CA ALA A 91 41.40 26.03 24.71
C ALA A 91 41.22 26.71 23.34
N PHE A 92 41.99 27.76 23.05
CA PHE A 92 42.00 28.40 21.74
C PHE A 92 42.49 27.45 20.63
N LYS A 93 43.60 26.74 20.86
CA LYS A 93 44.14 25.75 19.91
C LYS A 93 43.15 24.59 19.69
N ALA A 94 42.48 24.13 20.74
CA ALA A 94 41.44 23.10 20.64
C ALA A 94 40.25 23.58 19.80
N MET A 95 39.73 24.78 20.08
CA MET A 95 38.64 25.37 19.30
C MET A 95 39.00 25.48 17.81
N PHE A 96 40.22 25.94 17.49
CA PHE A 96 40.68 26.04 16.11
C PHE A 96 40.72 24.66 15.43
N ARG A 97 41.28 23.66 16.10
CA ARG A 97 41.39 22.29 15.58
C ARG A 97 40.01 21.65 15.38
N ASP A 98 39.06 21.92 16.28
CA ASP A 98 37.70 21.42 16.17
C ASP A 98 36.96 22.05 14.99
N VAL A 99 37.16 23.36 14.73
CA VAL A 99 36.62 24.05 13.55
C VAL A 99 37.22 23.50 12.26
N GLU A 100 38.54 23.33 12.20
CA GLU A 100 39.23 22.79 11.01
C GLU A 100 38.77 21.35 10.69
N ALA A 101 38.63 20.51 11.72
CA ALA A 101 38.13 19.15 11.57
C ALA A 101 36.67 19.14 11.09
N ALA A 102 35.80 19.95 11.71
CA ALA A 102 34.40 20.05 11.34
C ALA A 102 34.19 20.64 9.93
N LEU A 103 35.04 21.58 9.51
CA LEU A 103 35.00 22.15 8.16
C LEU A 103 35.40 21.10 7.12
N THR A 104 36.49 20.36 7.37
CA THR A 104 36.92 19.27 6.50
C THR A 104 35.83 18.20 6.37
N GLU A 105 35.18 17.85 7.48
CA GLU A 105 34.02 16.95 7.49
C GLU A 105 32.85 17.50 6.65
N ALA A 106 32.44 18.75 6.88
CA ALA A 106 31.30 19.35 6.21
C ALA A 106 31.53 19.51 4.69
N GLN A 107 32.73 19.89 4.28
CA GLN A 107 33.12 20.00 2.87
C GLN A 107 33.05 18.64 2.17
N ASP A 108 33.63 17.59 2.78
CA ASP A 108 33.61 16.24 2.20
C ASP A 108 32.17 15.74 2.05
N ILE A 109 31.34 15.90 3.09
CA ILE A 109 29.93 15.48 3.05
C ILE A 109 29.15 16.26 1.99
N HIS A 110 29.29 17.59 1.95
CA HIS A 110 28.57 18.44 1.01
C HIS A 110 28.84 18.05 -0.45
N VAL A 111 30.12 17.85 -0.81
CA VAL A 111 30.52 17.44 -2.16
C VAL A 111 29.93 16.07 -2.53
N HIS A 112 29.93 15.12 -1.60
CA HIS A 112 29.40 13.78 -1.85
C HIS A 112 27.87 13.74 -1.92
N LEU A 113 27.17 14.64 -1.23
CA LEU A 113 25.71 14.74 -1.26
C LEU A 113 25.19 15.47 -2.52
N LEU A 114 26.00 16.30 -3.19
CA LEU A 114 25.60 17.08 -4.36
C LEU A 114 24.94 16.25 -5.49
N PRO A 115 25.43 15.04 -5.87
CA PRO A 115 24.79 14.22 -6.89
C PRO A 115 23.36 13.79 -6.52
N LEU A 116 23.04 13.70 -5.22
CA LEU A 116 21.70 13.33 -4.77
C LEU A 116 20.67 14.41 -5.10
N GLN A 117 21.08 15.69 -5.11
CA GLN A 117 20.20 16.83 -5.38
C GLN A 117 19.47 16.68 -6.72
N GLN A 118 20.19 16.33 -7.80
CA GLN A 118 19.59 16.14 -9.12
C GLN A 118 18.54 15.02 -9.13
N HIS A 119 18.80 13.93 -8.40
CA HIS A 119 17.84 12.82 -8.31
C HIS A 119 16.58 13.21 -7.53
N LEU A 120 16.73 13.99 -6.47
CA LEU A 120 15.60 14.50 -5.67
C LEU A 120 14.78 15.52 -6.44
N ASP A 121 15.42 16.45 -7.16
CA ASP A 121 14.72 17.42 -8.00
C ASP A 121 13.95 16.73 -9.12
N ILE A 122 14.50 15.69 -9.74
CA ILE A 122 13.75 14.88 -10.70
C ILE A 122 12.56 14.20 -10.00
N LEU A 123 12.77 13.62 -8.82
CA LEU A 123 11.73 12.90 -8.08
C LEU A 123 10.55 13.81 -7.71
N GLU A 124 10.81 15.06 -7.36
CA GLU A 124 9.79 16.05 -6.97
C GLU A 124 8.97 16.58 -8.14
N ASN A 125 9.55 16.60 -9.35
CA ASN A 125 8.95 17.20 -10.53
C ASN A 125 8.31 16.18 -11.50
N VAL A 126 8.52 14.88 -11.29
CA VAL A 126 7.87 13.83 -12.10
C VAL A 126 6.47 13.51 -11.58
N GLU A 127 5.57 13.13 -12.49
CA GLU A 127 4.29 12.55 -12.10
C GLU A 127 4.50 11.29 -11.26
N PHE A 128 3.67 11.11 -10.23
CA PHE A 128 3.81 10.02 -9.27
C PHE A 128 3.94 8.62 -9.90
N PRO A 129 3.15 8.22 -10.92
CA PRO A 129 3.33 6.91 -11.56
C PRO A 129 4.73 6.65 -12.15
N LYS A 130 5.48 7.71 -12.49
CA LYS A 130 6.84 7.64 -13.01
C LYS A 130 7.92 7.60 -11.91
N VAL A 131 7.56 7.91 -10.66
CA VAL A 131 8.46 7.88 -9.48
C VAL A 131 9.11 6.51 -9.32
N LYS A 132 8.34 5.42 -9.53
CA LYS A 132 8.82 4.04 -9.38
C LYS A 132 10.13 3.76 -10.13
N GLY A 133 10.26 4.24 -11.36
CA GLY A 133 11.47 4.07 -12.18
C GLY A 133 12.69 4.85 -11.70
N ARG A 134 12.52 5.86 -10.83
CA ARG A 134 13.59 6.73 -10.30
C ARG A 134 14.12 6.28 -8.94
N LEU A 135 13.42 5.38 -8.25
CA LEU A 135 13.80 4.89 -6.91
C LEU A 135 15.12 4.09 -6.90
N ARG A 136 15.32 3.22 -7.88
CA ARG A 136 16.57 2.42 -7.98
C ARG A 136 17.81 3.30 -8.24
N PRO A 137 17.78 4.27 -9.18
CA PRO A 137 18.85 5.25 -9.33
C PRO A 137 19.10 6.08 -8.06
N LEU A 138 18.04 6.55 -7.39
CA LEU A 138 18.16 7.32 -6.15
C LEU A 138 18.91 6.53 -5.07
N LEU A 139 18.47 5.30 -4.78
CA LEU A 139 19.12 4.44 -3.79
C LEU A 139 20.55 4.04 -4.20
N HIS A 140 20.83 3.93 -5.50
CA HIS A 140 22.18 3.68 -5.98
C HIS A 140 23.13 4.83 -5.59
N VAL A 141 22.70 6.08 -5.74
CA VAL A 141 23.49 7.25 -5.29
C VAL A 141 23.68 7.25 -3.78
N VAL A 142 22.65 6.90 -3.00
CA VAL A 142 22.77 6.75 -1.54
C VAL A 142 23.83 5.70 -1.17
N CYS A 143 23.88 4.57 -1.88
CA CYS A 143 24.90 3.54 -1.66
C CYS A 143 26.30 4.01 -2.04
N LEU A 144 26.43 4.79 -3.13
CA LEU A 144 27.69 5.40 -3.52
C LEU A 144 28.19 6.37 -2.44
N ILE A 145 27.34 7.25 -1.93
CA ILE A 145 27.67 8.17 -0.83
C ILE A 145 28.18 7.39 0.39
N TRP A 146 27.50 6.31 0.76
CA TRP A 146 27.91 5.45 1.86
C TRP A 146 29.30 4.81 1.63
N ALA A 147 29.57 4.37 0.39
CA ALA A 147 30.84 3.73 0.03
C ALA A 147 32.00 4.73 -0.07
N THR A 148 31.76 5.97 -0.51
CA THR A 148 32.82 6.95 -0.80
C THR A 148 33.07 7.95 0.33
N CYS A 149 32.02 8.45 1.00
CA CYS A 149 32.17 9.46 2.04
C CYS A 149 32.37 8.83 3.44
N LYS A 150 33.61 8.84 3.92
CA LYS A 150 33.96 8.28 5.24
C LYS A 150 33.23 8.98 6.38
N TRP A 151 33.06 10.30 6.28
CA TRP A 151 32.41 11.08 7.34
C TRP A 151 30.89 10.91 7.35
N TYR A 152 30.25 10.73 6.20
CA TYR A 152 28.80 10.47 6.14
C TYR A 152 28.42 9.04 6.56
N ARG A 153 29.39 8.11 6.58
CA ARG A 153 29.22 6.69 6.88
C ARG A 153 28.92 6.41 8.37
N SER A 154 27.84 6.99 8.86
CA SER A 154 27.26 6.79 10.18
C SER A 154 25.84 6.24 10.03
N PRO A 155 25.49 5.12 10.69
CA PRO A 155 24.13 4.58 10.68
C PRO A 155 23.05 5.61 10.99
N GLY A 156 23.31 6.53 11.92
CA GLY A 156 22.36 7.57 12.30
C GLY A 156 22.08 8.57 11.18
N ARG A 157 23.12 9.08 10.50
CA ARG A 157 22.98 10.03 9.39
C ARG A 157 22.25 9.41 8.19
N LEU A 158 22.62 8.19 7.85
CA LEU A 158 21.94 7.46 6.77
C LEU A 158 20.49 7.17 7.11
N THR A 159 20.18 6.83 8.37
CA THR A 159 18.78 6.63 8.81
C THR A 159 17.96 7.90 8.64
N VAL A 160 18.51 9.06 9.04
CA VAL A 160 17.87 10.38 8.85
C VAL A 160 17.56 10.62 7.38
N LEU A 161 18.55 10.49 6.48
CA LEU A 161 18.34 10.71 5.06
C LEU A 161 17.28 9.78 4.46
N LEU A 162 17.29 8.50 4.85
CA LEU A 162 16.31 7.53 4.36
C LEU A 162 14.89 7.80 4.89
N GLN A 163 14.76 8.25 6.14
CA GLN A 163 13.48 8.71 6.71
C GLN A 163 12.97 9.94 5.95
N GLU A 164 13.84 10.90 5.63
CA GLU A 164 13.49 12.06 4.83
C GLU A 164 13.06 11.67 3.42
N ILE A 165 13.72 10.69 2.79
CA ILE A 165 13.30 10.16 1.48
C ILE A 165 11.90 9.52 1.60
N CYS A 166 11.64 8.75 2.66
CA CYS A 166 10.30 8.23 2.92
C CYS A 166 9.27 9.36 3.07
N ASN A 167 9.63 10.45 3.76
CA ASN A 167 8.75 11.60 3.93
C ASN A 167 8.39 12.27 2.60
N LEU A 168 9.38 12.42 1.72
CA LEU A 168 9.17 12.94 0.37
C LEU A 168 8.25 12.02 -0.44
N LEU A 169 8.45 10.70 -0.38
CA LEU A 169 7.59 9.74 -1.08
C LEU A 169 6.15 9.77 -0.56
N ILE A 170 5.95 9.88 0.75
CA ILE A 170 4.63 10.04 1.35
C ILE A 170 3.98 11.34 0.86
N GLN A 171 4.70 12.46 0.87
CA GLN A 171 4.19 13.74 0.38
C GLN A 171 3.76 13.65 -1.10
N GLN A 172 4.59 13.03 -1.95
CA GLN A 172 4.27 12.82 -3.36
C GLN A 172 3.06 11.90 -3.55
N ALA A 173 2.93 10.84 -2.74
CA ALA A 173 1.80 9.93 -2.76
C ALA A 173 0.50 10.61 -2.30
N SER A 174 0.52 11.37 -1.20
CA SER A 174 -0.62 12.15 -0.70
C SER A 174 -1.09 13.15 -1.75
N ASN A 175 -0.18 13.89 -2.38
CA ASN A 175 -0.52 14.83 -3.44
C ASN A 175 -1.16 14.16 -4.67
N TYR A 176 -0.71 12.96 -5.03
CA TYR A 176 -1.27 12.19 -6.14
C TYR A 176 -2.66 11.61 -5.82
N LEU A 177 -2.87 11.17 -4.59
CA LEU A 177 -4.14 10.61 -4.14
C LEU A 177 -5.22 11.69 -3.93
N SER A 178 -4.82 12.90 -3.52
CA SER A 178 -5.73 13.98 -3.10
C SER A 178 -6.74 13.50 -2.04
N PRO A 179 -6.41 13.58 -0.74
CA PRO A 179 -7.28 13.01 0.31
C PRO A 179 -8.72 13.54 0.27
N GLU A 180 -8.91 14.80 -0.12
CA GLU A 180 -10.22 15.46 -0.24
C GLU A 180 -11.10 14.84 -1.34
N ASP A 181 -10.49 14.36 -2.41
CA ASP A 181 -11.19 13.82 -3.58
C ASP A 181 -11.22 12.29 -3.58
N LEU A 182 -10.33 11.64 -2.84
CA LEU A 182 -10.10 10.19 -2.90
C LEU A 182 -11.36 9.37 -2.61
N LEU A 183 -12.14 9.78 -1.60
CA LEU A 183 -13.37 9.10 -1.19
C LEU A 183 -14.61 9.56 -1.98
N ARG A 184 -14.52 10.73 -2.65
CA ARG A 184 -15.62 11.38 -3.39
C ARG A 184 -15.61 11.08 -4.89
N SER A 185 -14.44 10.74 -5.44
CA SER A 185 -14.26 10.38 -6.84
C SER A 185 -14.74 8.96 -7.14
N GLU A 186 -14.73 8.59 -8.43
CA GLU A 186 -15.15 7.26 -8.85
C GLU A 186 -14.27 6.18 -8.20
N VAL A 187 -14.91 5.20 -7.55
CA VAL A 187 -14.25 4.16 -6.75
C VAL A 187 -13.18 3.42 -7.55
N GLU A 188 -13.44 3.13 -8.84
CA GLU A 188 -12.50 2.44 -9.72
C GLU A 188 -11.25 3.28 -10.04
N GLU A 189 -11.40 4.60 -10.18
CA GLU A 189 -10.26 5.50 -10.39
C GLU A 189 -9.40 5.57 -9.11
N SER A 190 -10.05 5.76 -7.96
CA SER A 190 -9.38 5.79 -6.65
C SER A 190 -8.63 4.50 -6.36
N GLN A 191 -9.23 3.33 -6.63
CA GLN A 191 -8.55 2.03 -6.49
C GLN A 191 -7.30 1.93 -7.37
N LYS A 192 -7.37 2.36 -8.63
CA LYS A 192 -6.19 2.36 -9.52
C LYS A 192 -5.07 3.25 -8.96
N LYS A 193 -5.39 4.44 -8.46
CA LYS A 193 -4.41 5.34 -7.83
C LYS A 193 -3.79 4.72 -6.58
N LEU A 194 -4.60 4.13 -5.71
CA LEU A 194 -4.15 3.45 -4.48
C LEU A 194 -3.22 2.28 -4.80
N GLN A 195 -3.54 1.46 -5.81
CA GLN A 195 -2.68 0.37 -6.27
C GLN A 195 -1.31 0.89 -6.74
N VAL A 196 -1.29 1.97 -7.53
CA VAL A 196 -0.04 2.59 -8.00
C VAL A 196 0.81 3.09 -6.83
N VAL A 197 0.20 3.68 -5.81
CA VAL A 197 0.88 4.13 -4.58
C VAL A 197 1.42 2.94 -3.80
N SER A 198 0.59 1.96 -3.47
CA SER A 198 1.00 0.76 -2.72
C SER A 198 2.14 0.03 -3.42
N ASP A 199 2.05 -0.16 -4.73
CA ASP A 199 3.08 -0.79 -5.55
C ASP A 199 4.40 0.01 -5.57
N THR A 200 4.32 1.34 -5.62
CA THR A 200 5.51 2.20 -5.70
C THR A 200 6.25 2.24 -4.37
N LEU A 201 5.53 2.40 -3.25
CA LEU A 201 6.10 2.43 -1.91
C LEU A 201 6.61 1.05 -1.49
N SER A 202 5.89 -0.02 -1.82
CA SER A 202 6.36 -1.40 -1.60
C SER A 202 7.61 -1.70 -2.42
N PHE A 203 7.68 -1.23 -3.67
CA PHE A 203 8.89 -1.34 -4.49
C PHE A 203 10.07 -0.57 -3.91
N PHE A 204 9.86 0.60 -3.30
CA PHE A 204 10.92 1.32 -2.59
C PHE A 204 11.52 0.46 -1.46
N LYS A 205 10.67 -0.16 -0.63
CA LYS A 205 11.11 -1.08 0.43
C LYS A 205 11.89 -2.26 -0.13
N GLN A 206 11.41 -2.87 -1.22
CA GLN A 206 12.12 -3.97 -1.89
C GLN A 206 13.48 -3.52 -2.44
N ALA A 207 13.53 -2.38 -3.12
CA ALA A 207 14.77 -1.82 -3.67
C ALA A 207 15.76 -1.45 -2.56
N PHE A 208 15.28 -0.98 -1.41
CA PHE A 208 16.12 -0.73 -0.24
C PHE A 208 16.75 -2.03 0.29
N GLN A 209 15.98 -3.12 0.44
CA GLN A 209 16.51 -4.39 0.90
C GLN A 209 17.51 -4.99 -0.09
N ASP A 210 17.18 -4.97 -1.38
CA ASP A 210 18.08 -5.41 -2.45
C ASP A 210 19.42 -4.66 -2.42
N ARG A 211 19.40 -3.34 -2.24
CA ARG A 211 20.62 -2.53 -2.10
C ARG A 211 21.39 -2.81 -0.82
N ARG A 212 20.69 -3.10 0.28
CA ARG A 212 21.30 -3.46 1.55
C ARG A 212 22.06 -4.79 1.46
N GLU A 213 21.48 -5.79 0.81
CA GLU A 213 22.09 -7.11 0.60
C GLU A 213 23.30 -7.03 -0.34
N HIS A 214 23.18 -6.23 -1.41
CA HIS A 214 24.24 -6.07 -2.42
C HIS A 214 25.20 -4.91 -2.13
N LEU A 215 25.21 -4.37 -0.91
CA LEU A 215 26.01 -3.19 -0.57
C LEU A 215 27.52 -3.41 -0.75
N HIS A 216 27.99 -4.65 -0.58
CA HIS A 216 29.38 -5.03 -0.79
C HIS A 216 29.90 -4.71 -2.21
N THR A 217 29.02 -4.71 -3.22
CA THR A 217 29.38 -4.42 -4.62
C THR A 217 29.86 -2.98 -4.86
N TYR A 218 29.60 -2.08 -3.92
CA TYR A 218 30.02 -0.68 -4.00
C TYR A 218 31.42 -0.43 -3.42
N PHE A 219 31.99 -1.43 -2.73
CA PHE A 219 33.33 -1.37 -2.18
C PHE A 219 34.32 -2.05 -3.14
N LYS A 220 35.57 -1.59 -3.13
CA LYS A 220 36.66 -2.26 -3.85
C LYS A 220 36.95 -3.61 -3.18
N GLU A 221 37.41 -4.60 -3.95
CA GLU A 221 37.68 -5.97 -3.46
C GLU A 221 38.63 -6.03 -2.25
N ASP A 222 39.58 -5.10 -2.15
CA ASP A 222 40.55 -5.01 -1.06
C ASP A 222 40.11 -4.11 0.13
N SER A 223 38.91 -3.53 0.07
CA SER A 223 38.42 -2.60 1.09
C SER A 223 37.52 -3.28 2.13
N GLU A 224 37.64 -2.87 3.39
CA GLU A 224 36.71 -3.27 4.45
C GLU A 224 35.28 -2.80 4.11
N VAL A 225 34.38 -3.76 3.87
CA VAL A 225 32.96 -3.50 3.60
C VAL A 225 32.28 -3.12 4.90
N ARG A 226 31.72 -1.90 4.94
CA ARG A 226 30.89 -1.46 6.06
C ARG A 226 29.42 -1.59 5.71
N VAL A 227 28.71 -2.44 6.44
CA VAL A 227 27.28 -2.69 6.22
C VAL A 227 26.41 -1.61 6.85
N TRP A 228 25.16 -1.52 6.41
CA TRP A 228 24.14 -0.71 7.07
C TRP A 228 23.74 -1.38 8.39
N ASP A 229 24.32 -0.89 9.49
CA ASP A 229 24.12 -1.41 10.83
C ASP A 229 23.01 -0.66 11.58
N PHE A 230 21.78 -0.80 11.09
CA PHE A 230 20.56 -0.28 11.74
C PHE A 230 19.34 -1.10 11.36
N GLN A 231 18.30 -1.10 12.19
CA GLN A 231 17.07 -1.82 11.89
C GLN A 231 16.26 -1.09 10.81
N ALA A 232 15.75 -1.83 9.81
CA ALA A 232 14.95 -1.24 8.74
C ALA A 232 13.65 -0.59 9.25
N SER A 233 13.12 -1.09 10.38
CA SER A 233 11.96 -0.52 11.06
C SER A 233 12.16 0.96 11.41
N LEU A 234 13.36 1.38 11.79
CA LEU A 234 13.66 2.78 12.11
C LEU A 234 13.44 3.70 10.92
N VAL A 235 13.75 3.25 9.70
CA VAL A 235 13.54 4.01 8.47
C VAL A 235 12.05 4.07 8.10
N PHE A 236 11.36 2.94 8.24
CA PHE A 236 10.03 2.77 7.64
C PHE A 236 8.86 3.05 8.57
N VAL A 237 9.04 3.39 9.86
CA VAL A 237 7.91 3.60 10.82
C VAL A 237 6.76 4.42 10.22
N ARG A 238 7.06 5.61 9.68
CA ARG A 238 6.03 6.49 9.10
C ARG A 238 5.49 5.98 7.77
N LEU A 239 6.36 5.40 6.93
CA LEU A 239 5.97 4.83 5.64
C LEU A 239 5.03 3.64 5.81
N ASP A 240 5.29 2.79 6.80
CA ASP A 240 4.48 1.63 7.14
C ASP A 240 3.13 2.05 7.71
N GLY A 241 3.08 3.09 8.55
CA GLY A 241 1.82 3.68 9.00
C GLY A 241 0.99 4.25 7.85
N PHE A 242 1.63 4.96 6.91
CA PHE A 242 0.96 5.48 5.71
C PHE A 242 0.46 4.36 4.79
N LEU A 243 1.26 3.32 4.55
CA LEU A 243 0.83 2.13 3.81
C LEU A 243 -0.34 1.43 4.50
N GLY A 244 -0.34 1.33 5.83
CA GLY A 244 -1.48 0.82 6.59
C GLY A 244 -2.77 1.59 6.29
N ARG A 245 -2.70 2.92 6.24
CA ARG A 245 -3.84 3.77 5.87
C ARG A 245 -4.29 3.59 4.43
N VAL A 246 -3.34 3.53 3.49
CA VAL A 246 -3.64 3.26 2.08
C VAL A 246 -4.42 1.96 1.92
N HIS A 247 -4.00 0.87 2.58
CA HIS A 247 -4.73 -0.40 2.53
C HIS A 247 -6.11 -0.32 3.21
N MET A 248 -6.24 0.39 4.33
CA MET A 248 -7.54 0.59 4.98
C MET A 248 -8.54 1.32 4.07
N VAL A 249 -8.09 2.36 3.37
CA VAL A 249 -8.92 3.07 2.37
C VAL A 249 -9.24 2.15 1.18
N GLU A 250 -8.26 1.37 0.72
CA GLU A 250 -8.47 0.40 -0.37
C GLU A 250 -9.54 -0.64 -0.02
N ASP A 251 -9.52 -1.18 1.20
CA ASP A 251 -10.50 -2.16 1.68
C ASP A 251 -11.89 -1.53 1.88
N LEU A 252 -11.96 -0.28 2.36
CA LEU A 252 -13.20 0.50 2.44
C LEU A 252 -13.82 0.67 1.04
N LEU A 253 -13.03 1.11 0.07
CA LEU A 253 -13.47 1.33 -1.31
C LEU A 253 -13.88 0.03 -2.00
N LYS A 254 -13.18 -1.09 -1.78
CA LYS A 254 -13.60 -2.41 -2.29
C LYS A 254 -14.95 -2.82 -1.73
N THR A 255 -15.15 -2.61 -0.43
CA THR A 255 -16.42 -2.91 0.23
C THR A 255 -17.54 -2.02 -0.29
N ALA A 256 -17.28 -0.74 -0.51
CA ALA A 256 -18.24 0.19 -1.11
C ALA A 256 -18.60 -0.21 -2.55
N LEU A 257 -17.62 -0.60 -3.37
CA LEU A 257 -17.86 -1.07 -4.73
C LEU A 257 -18.77 -2.31 -4.75
N ASP A 258 -18.51 -3.27 -3.86
CA ASP A 258 -19.34 -4.47 -3.75
C ASP A 258 -20.77 -4.11 -3.35
N LEU A 259 -20.96 -3.32 -2.29
CA LEU A 259 -22.28 -2.99 -1.76
C LEU A 259 -23.07 -2.01 -2.65
N ASN A 260 -22.41 -1.22 -3.50
CA ASN A 260 -23.07 -0.46 -4.55
C ASN A 260 -23.79 -1.37 -5.57
N ASN A 261 -23.36 -2.64 -5.74
CA ASN A 261 -24.08 -3.58 -6.60
C ASN A 261 -25.44 -4.01 -6.03
N LEU A 262 -25.75 -3.71 -4.76
CA LEU A 262 -27.08 -3.94 -4.18
C LEU A 262 -28.17 -3.14 -4.90
N GLU A 263 -27.85 -1.95 -5.43
CA GLU A 263 -28.78 -1.12 -6.19
C GLU A 263 -29.37 -1.87 -7.40
N LYS A 264 -28.55 -2.69 -8.06
CA LYS A 264 -28.92 -3.42 -9.28
C LYS A 264 -29.51 -4.79 -9.00
N LEU A 265 -29.55 -5.21 -7.73
CA LEU A 265 -29.93 -6.56 -7.35
C LEU A 265 -31.46 -6.67 -7.22
N GLU A 266 -32.09 -7.21 -8.25
CA GLU A 266 -33.53 -7.45 -8.30
C GLU A 266 -33.86 -8.94 -8.30
N PHE A 267 -34.71 -9.38 -7.38
CA PHE A 267 -35.23 -10.74 -7.36
C PHE A 267 -36.53 -10.85 -8.15
N SER A 268 -36.60 -11.88 -8.99
CA SER A 268 -37.81 -12.30 -9.68
C SER A 268 -38.46 -13.48 -8.95
N GLY A 269 -39.79 -13.61 -9.04
CA GLY A 269 -40.55 -14.74 -8.46
C GLY A 269 -41.66 -14.33 -7.50
N LEU A 270 -42.30 -15.30 -6.84
CA LEU A 270 -43.48 -15.10 -5.98
C LEU A 270 -43.21 -14.13 -4.81
N ARG A 271 -42.01 -14.17 -4.24
CA ARG A 271 -41.54 -13.23 -3.21
C ARG A 271 -40.56 -12.19 -3.73
N GLY A 272 -40.28 -12.16 -5.04
CA GLY A 272 -39.25 -11.33 -5.65
C GLY A 272 -39.37 -9.86 -5.25
N ASN A 273 -40.55 -9.26 -5.41
CA ASN A 273 -40.80 -7.86 -5.03
C ASN A 273 -40.51 -7.57 -3.54
N SER A 274 -40.91 -8.48 -2.64
CA SER A 274 -40.64 -8.30 -1.20
C SER A 274 -39.16 -8.39 -0.86
N LEU A 275 -38.42 -9.29 -1.53
CA LEU A 275 -36.98 -9.44 -1.36
C LEU A 275 -36.21 -8.25 -1.95
N SER A 276 -36.59 -7.78 -3.15
CA SER A 276 -36.02 -6.58 -3.77
C SER A 276 -36.24 -5.34 -2.91
N GLN A 277 -37.43 -5.16 -2.32
CA GLN A 277 -37.69 -4.07 -1.37
C GLN A 277 -36.87 -4.15 -0.08
N LYS A 278 -36.44 -5.35 0.35
CA LYS A 278 -35.52 -5.49 1.50
C LYS A 278 -34.10 -5.08 1.10
N VAL A 279 -33.65 -5.46 -0.10
CA VAL A 279 -32.33 -5.08 -0.62
C VAL A 279 -32.25 -3.59 -0.91
N GLN A 280 -33.29 -2.97 -1.46
CA GLN A 280 -33.33 -1.53 -1.68
C GLN A 280 -33.14 -0.76 -0.37
N ARG A 281 -33.83 -1.16 0.71
CA ARG A 281 -33.64 -0.55 2.03
C ARG A 281 -32.24 -0.75 2.61
N MET A 282 -31.61 -1.90 2.31
CA MET A 282 -30.21 -2.14 2.70
C MET A 282 -29.25 -1.25 1.92
N HIS A 283 -29.55 -0.97 0.65
CA HIS A 283 -28.77 -0.04 -0.15
C HIS A 283 -28.89 1.40 0.36
N GLU A 284 -30.11 1.86 0.67
CA GLU A 284 -30.35 3.17 1.31
C GLU A 284 -29.59 3.31 2.64
N GLU A 285 -29.63 2.27 3.49
CA GLU A 285 -28.88 2.22 4.76
C GLU A 285 -27.36 2.29 4.53
N PHE A 286 -26.86 1.60 3.50
CA PHE A 286 -25.45 1.66 3.11
C PHE A 286 -25.06 3.06 2.60
N GLU A 287 -25.89 3.72 1.80
CA GLU A 287 -25.62 5.10 1.33
C GLU A 287 -25.52 6.08 2.51
N GLU A 288 -26.41 5.97 3.50
CA GLU A 288 -26.35 6.78 4.73
C GLU A 288 -25.07 6.52 5.52
N MET A 289 -24.63 5.25 5.62
CA MET A 289 -23.37 4.90 6.25
C MET A 289 -22.17 5.48 5.51
N TYR A 290 -22.14 5.36 4.18
CA TYR A 290 -21.03 5.81 3.36
C TYR A 290 -20.93 7.35 3.31
N LYS A 291 -22.06 8.05 3.47
CA LYS A 291 -22.11 9.51 3.52
C LYS A 291 -21.22 10.13 4.59
N VAL A 292 -20.99 9.44 5.71
CA VAL A 292 -20.05 9.88 6.76
C VAL A 292 -18.65 10.13 6.18
N PHE A 293 -18.20 9.27 5.25
CA PHE A 293 -16.91 9.40 4.59
C PHE A 293 -16.89 10.45 3.46
N LEU A 294 -18.05 10.76 2.88
CA LEU A 294 -18.16 11.83 1.87
C LEU A 294 -18.11 13.22 2.51
N ASP A 295 -18.74 13.35 3.67
CA ASP A 295 -18.90 14.59 4.43
C ASP A 295 -17.76 14.82 5.45
N CYS A 296 -16.79 13.90 5.56
CA CYS A 296 -15.70 14.01 6.52
C CYS A 296 -14.79 15.22 6.22
N SER A 297 -14.31 15.87 7.28
CA SER A 297 -13.41 17.02 7.21
C SER A 297 -11.95 16.70 7.55
N TYR A 298 -11.67 15.47 8.00
CA TYR A 298 -10.33 15.01 8.34
C TYR A 298 -9.61 14.41 7.12
N ASP A 299 -8.28 14.31 7.20
CA ASP A 299 -7.47 13.61 6.19
C ASP A 299 -7.50 12.09 6.45
N CYS A 300 -8.13 11.33 5.55
CA CYS A 300 -8.22 9.88 5.64
C CYS A 300 -6.86 9.16 5.50
N LEU A 301 -5.84 9.83 4.95
CA LEU A 301 -4.49 9.31 4.76
C LEU A 301 -3.53 9.65 5.91
N ASP A 302 -3.92 10.50 6.87
CA ASP A 302 -3.05 10.84 8.01
C ASP A 302 -2.91 9.64 8.96
N PRO A 303 -1.69 9.07 9.13
CA PRO A 303 -1.48 7.95 10.04
C PRO A 303 -1.60 8.33 11.52
N LYS A 304 -1.60 9.63 11.86
CA LYS A 304 -1.71 10.10 13.25
C LYS A 304 -3.17 10.30 13.69
N GLY A 305 -4.09 10.54 12.75
CA GLY A 305 -5.51 10.80 13.03
C GLY A 305 -6.28 9.54 13.38
N THR A 306 -6.98 9.50 14.50
CA THR A 306 -7.74 8.30 14.93
C THR A 306 -9.19 8.30 14.46
N GLU A 307 -9.68 9.43 13.96
CA GLU A 307 -11.06 9.62 13.52
C GLU A 307 -11.44 8.63 12.41
N PHE A 308 -10.64 8.57 11.35
CA PHE A 308 -10.89 7.66 10.22
C PHE A 308 -10.91 6.20 10.63
N GLU A 309 -10.00 5.75 11.51
CA GLU A 309 -9.98 4.35 11.96
C GLU A 309 -11.23 3.99 12.76
N ASN A 310 -11.72 4.92 13.58
CA ASN A 310 -12.94 4.74 14.36
C ASN A 310 -14.17 4.62 13.43
N ASP A 311 -14.28 5.52 12.44
CA ASP A 311 -15.37 5.50 11.47
C ASP A 311 -15.35 4.24 10.60
N VAL A 312 -14.17 3.80 10.14
CA VAL A 312 -14.01 2.52 9.41
C VAL A 312 -14.37 1.34 10.30
N CYS A 313 -14.00 1.35 11.59
CA CYS A 313 -14.37 0.29 12.53
C CYS A 313 -15.89 0.21 12.72
N GLU A 314 -16.58 1.34 12.86
CA GLU A 314 -18.04 1.37 12.95
C GLU A 314 -18.70 0.93 11.65
N PHE A 315 -18.22 1.42 10.50
CA PHE A 315 -18.69 1.02 9.19
C PHE A 315 -18.59 -0.50 9.00
N ASN A 316 -17.44 -1.11 9.29
CA ASN A 316 -17.24 -2.54 9.14
C ASN A 316 -18.21 -3.36 10.01
N LYS A 317 -18.51 -2.93 11.25
CA LYS A 317 -19.50 -3.60 12.10
C LYS A 317 -20.89 -3.60 11.48
N ARG A 318 -21.30 -2.47 10.87
CA ARG A 318 -22.59 -2.38 10.18
C ARG A 318 -22.61 -3.16 8.86
N VAL A 319 -21.50 -3.16 8.12
CA VAL A 319 -21.34 -4.01 6.93
C VAL A 319 -21.51 -5.48 7.25
N GLU A 320 -20.98 -5.97 8.39
CA GLU A 320 -21.22 -7.35 8.81
C GLU A 320 -22.71 -7.66 9.04
N ASP A 321 -23.50 -6.71 9.53
CA ASP A 321 -24.96 -6.87 9.67
C ASP A 321 -25.64 -6.95 8.28
N LEU A 322 -25.27 -6.04 7.37
CA LEU A 322 -25.75 -6.05 5.99
C LEU A 322 -25.42 -7.39 5.29
N ASP A 323 -24.21 -7.91 5.48
CA ASP A 323 -23.80 -9.19 4.89
C ASP A 323 -24.63 -10.37 5.41
N ARG A 324 -24.90 -10.43 6.72
CA ARG A 324 -25.77 -11.48 7.31
C ARG A 324 -27.22 -11.38 6.82
N ARG A 325 -27.73 -10.16 6.70
CA ARG A 325 -29.07 -9.90 6.14
C ARG A 325 -29.14 -10.31 4.67
N LEU A 326 -28.11 -9.99 3.89
CA LEU A 326 -28.01 -10.40 2.48
C LEU A 326 -27.95 -11.91 2.35
N GLY A 327 -27.13 -12.60 3.15
CA GLY A 327 -27.07 -14.05 3.21
C GLY A 327 -28.45 -14.68 3.47
N THR A 328 -29.21 -14.13 4.42
CA THR A 328 -30.58 -14.56 4.71
C THR A 328 -31.54 -14.35 3.53
N ILE A 329 -31.46 -13.20 2.86
CA ILE A 329 -32.28 -12.89 1.68
C ILE A 329 -31.95 -13.85 0.53
N LEU A 330 -30.67 -14.11 0.27
CA LEU A 330 -30.24 -15.03 -0.77
C LEU A 330 -30.70 -16.46 -0.47
N ILE A 331 -30.60 -16.91 0.78
CA ILE A 331 -31.15 -18.20 1.22
C ILE A 331 -32.65 -18.31 0.90
N GLN A 332 -33.43 -17.27 1.23
CA GLN A 332 -34.86 -17.22 0.92
C GLN A 332 -35.13 -17.25 -0.59
N ALA A 333 -34.34 -16.51 -1.37
CA ALA A 333 -34.44 -16.50 -2.82
C ALA A 333 -34.10 -17.87 -3.44
N PHE A 334 -33.10 -18.59 -2.89
CA PHE A 334 -32.76 -19.95 -3.31
C PHE A 334 -33.87 -20.95 -2.99
N ASP A 335 -34.50 -20.82 -1.83
CA ASP A 335 -35.60 -21.72 -1.42
C ASP A 335 -36.87 -21.49 -2.26
N ASP A 336 -37.07 -20.29 -2.78
CA ASP A 336 -38.19 -19.95 -3.66
C ASP A 336 -37.90 -20.26 -5.15
N ALA A 337 -36.70 -20.74 -5.51
CA ALA A 337 -36.32 -21.06 -6.89
C ALA A 337 -37.01 -22.37 -7.35
N PRO A 338 -37.82 -22.35 -8.43
CA PRO A 338 -38.60 -23.52 -8.84
C PRO A 338 -37.76 -24.60 -9.54
N ASP A 339 -36.70 -24.20 -10.24
CA ASP A 339 -35.85 -25.10 -11.01
C ASP A 339 -34.38 -24.66 -10.98
N VAL A 340 -33.54 -25.51 -11.56
CA VAL A 340 -32.08 -25.35 -11.60
C VAL A 340 -31.67 -24.11 -12.41
N GLU A 341 -32.41 -23.76 -13.46
CA GLU A 341 -32.10 -22.61 -14.30
C GLU A 341 -32.34 -21.30 -13.55
N HIS A 342 -33.44 -21.19 -12.81
CA HIS A 342 -33.73 -20.04 -11.94
C HIS A 342 -32.69 -19.90 -10.82
N ALA A 343 -32.26 -21.02 -10.22
CA ALA A 343 -31.23 -21.00 -9.19
C ALA A 343 -29.86 -20.54 -9.74
N PHE A 344 -29.49 -20.92 -10.97
CA PHE A 344 -28.29 -20.39 -11.61
C PHE A 344 -28.41 -18.91 -11.98
N LYS A 345 -29.57 -18.46 -12.49
CA LYS A 345 -29.82 -17.02 -12.71
C LYS A 345 -29.66 -16.22 -11.43
N LEU A 346 -30.11 -16.75 -10.29
CA LEU A 346 -29.92 -16.14 -8.98
C LEU A 346 -28.43 -15.99 -8.61
N LEU A 347 -27.61 -17.02 -8.87
CA LEU A 347 -26.16 -16.95 -8.69
C LEU A 347 -25.55 -15.85 -9.57
N ASP A 348 -25.98 -15.77 -10.83
CA ASP A 348 -25.45 -14.82 -11.81
C ASP A 348 -25.80 -13.37 -11.45
N ILE A 349 -27.05 -13.07 -11.08
CA ILE A 349 -27.46 -11.71 -10.69
C ILE A 349 -26.79 -11.24 -9.39
N THR A 350 -26.48 -12.17 -8.49
CA THR A 350 -25.82 -11.85 -7.21
C THR A 350 -24.33 -11.53 -7.42
N GLY A 351 -23.72 -12.03 -8.50
CA GLY A 351 -22.41 -11.60 -8.96
C GLY A 351 -21.30 -11.73 -7.91
N THR A 352 -20.64 -10.62 -7.55
CA THR A 352 -19.56 -10.60 -6.56
C THR A 352 -20.05 -10.66 -5.12
N LEU A 353 -21.30 -10.28 -4.84
CA LEU A 353 -21.87 -10.24 -3.50
C LEU A 353 -21.89 -11.62 -2.83
N ILE A 354 -22.07 -12.69 -3.61
CA ILE A 354 -22.06 -14.07 -3.09
C ILE A 354 -20.67 -14.52 -2.64
N LYS A 355 -19.60 -13.88 -3.14
CA LYS A 355 -18.21 -14.21 -2.79
C LYS A 355 -17.79 -13.56 -1.47
N ARG A 356 -18.58 -12.62 -0.93
CA ARG A 356 -18.29 -11.98 0.35
C ARG A 356 -18.26 -13.03 1.46
N PRO A 357 -17.29 -13.00 2.39
CA PRO A 357 -17.01 -14.14 3.27
C PRO A 357 -18.21 -14.65 4.08
N LEU A 358 -18.97 -13.74 4.70
CA LEU A 358 -20.14 -14.09 5.52
C LEU A 358 -21.29 -14.62 4.66
N VAL A 359 -21.53 -14.00 3.50
CA VAL A 359 -22.55 -14.42 2.54
C VAL A 359 -22.22 -15.81 1.96
N ALA A 360 -20.97 -16.02 1.58
CA ALA A 360 -20.49 -17.29 1.05
C ALA A 360 -20.63 -18.42 2.08
N GLN A 361 -20.39 -18.12 3.36
CA GLN A 361 -20.61 -19.06 4.46
C GLN A 361 -22.09 -19.47 4.57
N ASP A 362 -23.00 -18.51 4.52
CA ASP A 362 -24.44 -18.76 4.63
C ASP A 362 -25.00 -19.53 3.42
N VAL A 363 -24.59 -19.15 2.20
CA VAL A 363 -25.08 -19.75 0.95
C VAL A 363 -24.41 -21.10 0.64
N SER A 364 -23.30 -21.44 1.31
CA SER A 364 -22.54 -22.69 1.10
C SER A 364 -23.40 -23.95 1.04
N GLN A 365 -24.39 -24.06 1.93
CA GLN A 365 -25.27 -25.23 2.03
C GLN A 365 -26.24 -25.33 0.84
N LYS A 366 -26.54 -24.22 0.16
CA LYS A 366 -27.45 -24.18 -1.00
C LYS A 366 -26.82 -24.81 -2.24
N TYR A 367 -25.50 -24.88 -2.36
CA TYR A 367 -24.85 -25.59 -3.47
C TYR A 367 -25.18 -27.09 -3.50
N LEU A 368 -25.31 -27.73 -2.32
CA LEU A 368 -25.76 -29.12 -2.25
C LEU A 368 -27.24 -29.27 -2.63
N ALA A 369 -28.09 -28.31 -2.24
CA ALA A 369 -29.49 -28.29 -2.64
C ALA A 369 -29.62 -28.16 -4.18
N LEU A 370 -28.80 -27.30 -4.81
CA LEU A 370 -28.73 -27.14 -6.26
C LEU A 370 -28.32 -28.45 -6.98
N ILE A 371 -27.34 -29.17 -6.44
CA ILE A 371 -26.95 -30.50 -6.96
C ILE A 371 -28.12 -31.48 -6.87
N ARG A 372 -28.87 -31.49 -5.76
CA ARG A 372 -30.06 -32.34 -5.59
C ARG A 372 -31.17 -31.98 -6.56
N MET A 373 -31.46 -30.69 -6.75
CA MET A 373 -32.44 -30.22 -7.74
C MET A 373 -32.10 -30.72 -9.15
N PHE A 374 -30.84 -30.60 -9.56
CA PHE A 374 -30.41 -31.09 -10.87
C PHE A 374 -30.42 -32.62 -10.96
N SER A 375 -30.08 -33.34 -9.89
CA SER A 375 -30.26 -34.79 -9.88
C SER A 375 -31.72 -35.21 -10.06
N THR A 376 -32.68 -34.49 -9.48
CA THR A 376 -34.11 -34.77 -9.66
C THR A 376 -34.56 -34.47 -11.09
N GLU A 377 -34.04 -33.40 -11.70
CA GLU A 377 -34.28 -33.08 -13.11
C GLU A 377 -33.75 -34.17 -14.04
N LEU A 378 -32.54 -34.71 -13.77
CA LEU A 378 -32.00 -35.86 -14.51
C LEU A 378 -32.91 -37.10 -14.42
N ASP A 379 -33.46 -37.37 -13.24
CA ASP A 379 -34.39 -38.49 -13.05
C ASP A 379 -35.69 -38.26 -13.82
N ALA A 380 -36.22 -37.03 -13.83
CA ALA A 380 -37.41 -36.67 -14.61
C ALA A 380 -37.16 -36.82 -16.13
N VAL A 381 -36.00 -36.39 -16.63
CA VAL A 381 -35.61 -36.56 -18.03
C VAL A 381 -35.47 -38.04 -18.39
N ARG A 382 -34.92 -38.86 -17.50
CA ARG A 382 -34.84 -40.31 -17.68
C ARG A 382 -36.23 -40.95 -17.80
N VAL A 383 -37.20 -40.53 -16.98
CA VAL A 383 -38.60 -40.99 -17.08
C VAL A 383 -39.23 -40.61 -18.43
N ILE A 384 -39.01 -39.38 -18.90
CA ILE A 384 -39.47 -38.93 -20.23
C ILE A 384 -38.88 -39.83 -21.32
N TYR A 385 -37.59 -40.14 -21.23
CA TYR A 385 -36.92 -41.03 -22.16
C TYR A 385 -37.56 -42.43 -22.17
N SER A 386 -37.70 -43.08 -21.00
CA SER A 386 -38.29 -44.41 -20.90
C SER A 386 -39.74 -44.47 -21.40
N GLN A 387 -40.55 -43.45 -21.13
CA GLN A 387 -41.93 -43.37 -21.63
C GLN A 387 -41.99 -43.24 -23.16
N HIS A 388 -41.04 -42.54 -23.76
CA HIS A 388 -40.98 -42.38 -25.22
C HIS A 388 -40.59 -43.68 -25.90
N ILE A 389 -39.58 -44.38 -25.39
CA ILE A 389 -39.18 -45.72 -25.86
C ILE A 389 -40.35 -46.72 -25.73
N GLN A 390 -41.09 -46.69 -24.62
CA GLN A 390 -42.25 -47.56 -24.44
C GLN A 390 -43.33 -47.26 -25.50
N LYS A 391 -43.63 -45.99 -25.76
CA LYS A 391 -44.61 -45.60 -26.79
C LYS A 391 -44.18 -46.02 -28.19
N GLU A 392 -42.90 -45.91 -28.50
CA GLU A 392 -42.33 -46.38 -29.76
C GLU A 392 -42.49 -47.90 -29.92
N ALA A 393 -42.26 -48.66 -28.86
CA ALA A 393 -42.50 -50.11 -28.85
C ALA A 393 -43.98 -50.48 -29.02
N GLU A 394 -44.90 -49.71 -28.41
CA GLU A 394 -46.35 -49.95 -28.48
C GLU A 394 -46.95 -49.58 -29.86
N HIS A 395 -46.51 -48.48 -30.46
CA HIS A 395 -47.10 -47.95 -31.70
C HIS A 395 -46.33 -48.36 -32.97
N GLY A 396 -45.12 -48.91 -32.82
CA GLY A 396 -44.25 -49.32 -33.93
C GLY A 396 -43.54 -48.16 -34.65
N PHE A 397 -43.70 -46.92 -34.17
CA PHE A 397 -43.01 -45.75 -34.67
C PHE A 397 -42.82 -44.72 -33.56
N SER A 398 -41.74 -43.94 -33.67
CA SER A 398 -41.39 -42.93 -32.68
C SER A 398 -42.37 -41.74 -32.69
N PRO A 399 -42.88 -41.28 -31.53
CA PRO A 399 -43.67 -40.06 -31.45
C PRO A 399 -42.82 -38.84 -31.83
N VAL A 400 -43.19 -38.14 -32.91
CA VAL A 400 -42.45 -36.98 -33.45
C VAL A 400 -43.31 -35.72 -33.47
N HIS A 401 -42.65 -34.57 -33.59
CA HIS A 401 -43.32 -33.28 -33.78
C HIS A 401 -44.20 -33.27 -35.03
N LYS A 402 -45.21 -32.38 -35.04
CA LYS A 402 -46.10 -32.21 -36.20
C LYS A 402 -45.28 -31.91 -37.46
N ASN A 403 -45.63 -32.58 -38.57
CA ASN A 403 -44.98 -32.45 -39.88
C ASN A 403 -43.50 -32.90 -39.94
N MET A 404 -43.02 -33.71 -38.99
CA MET A 404 -41.68 -34.31 -39.07
C MET A 404 -41.73 -35.78 -39.54
N PRO A 405 -40.78 -36.20 -40.41
CA PRO A 405 -40.55 -37.62 -40.69
C PRO A 405 -40.06 -38.36 -39.44
N THR A 406 -40.42 -39.64 -39.29
CA THR A 406 -40.11 -40.45 -38.08
C THR A 406 -38.64 -40.45 -37.69
N MET A 407 -37.74 -40.69 -38.66
CA MET A 407 -36.29 -40.73 -38.40
C MET A 407 -35.72 -39.37 -37.98
N ALA A 408 -36.07 -38.31 -38.71
CA ALA A 408 -35.58 -36.96 -38.43
C ALA A 408 -36.16 -36.42 -37.12
N GLY A 409 -37.44 -36.71 -36.83
CA GLY A 409 -38.10 -36.29 -35.61
C GLY A 409 -37.60 -37.03 -34.36
N GLY A 410 -37.29 -38.32 -34.45
CA GLY A 410 -36.66 -39.06 -33.35
C GLY A 410 -35.28 -38.52 -32.98
N ILE A 411 -34.44 -38.25 -33.99
CA ILE A 411 -33.13 -37.61 -33.79
C ILE A 411 -33.29 -36.21 -33.18
N CYS A 412 -34.24 -35.42 -33.70
CA CYS A 412 -34.49 -34.07 -33.19
C CYS A 412 -34.92 -34.08 -31.71
N TRP A 413 -35.81 -35.01 -31.33
CA TRP A 413 -36.26 -35.15 -29.96
C TRP A 413 -35.13 -35.57 -29.00
N ALA A 414 -34.27 -36.52 -29.42
CA ALA A 414 -33.11 -36.92 -28.63
C ALA A 414 -32.13 -35.74 -28.45
N GLN A 415 -31.93 -34.94 -29.51
CA GLN A 415 -31.14 -33.71 -29.44
C GLN A 415 -31.76 -32.69 -28.48
N GLU A 416 -33.08 -32.50 -28.48
CA GLU A 416 -33.79 -31.60 -27.57
C GLU A 416 -33.59 -32.00 -26.10
N LEU A 417 -33.73 -33.29 -25.78
CA LEU A 417 -33.45 -33.79 -24.42
C LEU A 417 -31.98 -33.60 -24.04
N ARG A 418 -31.06 -33.86 -24.97
CA ARG A 418 -29.63 -33.63 -24.74
C ARG A 418 -29.33 -32.15 -24.44
N GLN A 419 -29.95 -31.22 -25.17
CA GLN A 419 -29.76 -29.78 -24.93
C GLN A 419 -30.34 -29.33 -23.59
N ARG A 420 -31.53 -29.84 -23.22
CA ARG A 420 -32.18 -29.57 -21.92
C ARG A 420 -31.26 -29.84 -20.73
N VAL A 421 -30.46 -30.91 -20.80
CA VAL A 421 -29.58 -31.32 -19.71
C VAL A 421 -28.18 -30.70 -19.81
N LYS A 422 -27.65 -30.53 -21.03
CA LYS A 422 -26.32 -29.94 -21.26
C LYS A 422 -26.19 -28.50 -20.77
N GLY A 423 -27.23 -27.68 -20.97
CA GLY A 423 -27.22 -26.27 -20.56
C GLY A 423 -26.93 -26.10 -19.05
N PRO A 424 -27.81 -26.63 -18.17
CA PRO A 424 -27.59 -26.54 -16.72
C PRO A 424 -26.31 -27.22 -16.26
N PHE A 425 -25.92 -28.36 -16.84
CA PHE A 425 -24.66 -29.04 -16.49
C PHE A 425 -23.42 -28.16 -16.77
N GLY A 426 -23.46 -27.36 -17.85
CA GLY A 426 -22.39 -26.40 -18.17
C GLY A 426 -22.15 -25.38 -17.05
N ASN A 427 -23.21 -24.93 -16.38
CA ASN A 427 -23.15 -23.92 -15.31
C ASN A 427 -22.52 -24.46 -14.02
N PHE A 428 -22.56 -25.79 -13.79
CA PHE A 428 -21.89 -26.41 -12.65
C PHE A 428 -20.36 -26.25 -12.68
N LYS A 429 -19.75 -25.92 -13.83
CA LYS A 429 -18.31 -25.59 -13.92
C LYS A 429 -17.94 -24.35 -13.09
N ASN A 430 -18.89 -23.46 -12.84
CA ASN A 430 -18.69 -22.24 -12.08
C ASN A 430 -18.88 -22.44 -10.56
N ILE A 431 -19.29 -23.63 -10.13
CA ILE A 431 -19.46 -23.98 -8.72
C ILE A 431 -18.13 -24.44 -8.12
N PRO A 432 -17.82 -24.10 -6.84
CA PRO A 432 -16.60 -24.57 -6.21
C PRO A 432 -16.47 -26.09 -6.25
N HIS A 433 -15.31 -26.56 -6.73
CA HIS A 433 -15.03 -27.97 -7.00
C HIS A 433 -15.27 -28.91 -5.81
N LEU A 434 -15.15 -28.38 -4.58
CA LEU A 434 -15.41 -29.11 -3.34
C LEU A 434 -16.80 -29.76 -3.32
N TYR A 435 -17.83 -29.07 -3.81
CA TYR A 435 -19.20 -29.58 -3.80
C TYR A 435 -19.45 -30.65 -4.86
N LEU A 436 -18.77 -30.56 -6.01
CA LEU A 436 -18.84 -31.56 -7.08
C LEU A 436 -18.15 -32.88 -6.69
N GLN A 437 -17.12 -32.82 -5.86
CA GLN A 437 -16.44 -34.01 -5.33
C GLN A 437 -17.20 -34.73 -4.21
N SER A 438 -18.27 -34.11 -3.69
CA SER A 438 -19.14 -34.76 -2.70
C SER A 438 -19.75 -36.06 -3.25
N ALA A 439 -20.20 -36.94 -2.36
CA ALA A 439 -20.87 -38.18 -2.78
C ALA A 439 -22.12 -37.90 -3.63
N GLU A 440 -22.81 -36.79 -3.36
CA GLU A 440 -24.00 -36.34 -4.10
C GLU A 440 -23.63 -35.79 -5.47
N GLY A 441 -22.56 -34.97 -5.55
CA GLY A 441 -22.02 -34.45 -6.80
C GLY A 441 -21.55 -35.56 -7.76
N LYS A 442 -20.80 -36.54 -7.26
CA LYS A 442 -20.37 -37.71 -8.05
C LYS A 442 -21.55 -38.53 -8.58
N ARG A 443 -22.58 -38.74 -7.76
CA ARG A 443 -23.81 -39.44 -8.20
C ARG A 443 -24.54 -38.67 -9.29
N MET A 444 -24.64 -37.34 -9.17
CA MET A 444 -25.26 -36.50 -10.18
C MET A 444 -24.49 -36.58 -11.51
N ILE A 445 -23.16 -36.51 -11.47
CA ILE A 445 -22.31 -36.63 -12.67
C ILE A 445 -22.50 -38.00 -13.33
N GLN A 446 -22.49 -39.09 -12.56
CA GLN A 446 -22.73 -40.43 -13.10
C GLN A 446 -24.11 -40.53 -13.76
N LYS A 447 -25.17 -40.01 -13.12
CA LYS A 447 -26.51 -40.01 -13.70
C LYS A 447 -26.58 -39.24 -15.03
N TYR A 448 -25.84 -38.14 -15.13
CA TYR A 448 -25.73 -37.33 -16.33
C TYR A 448 -25.00 -38.09 -17.45
N GLU A 449 -23.87 -38.74 -17.14
CA GLU A 449 -23.12 -39.56 -18.10
C GLU A 449 -23.93 -40.75 -18.59
N ASP A 450 -24.59 -41.49 -17.68
CA ASP A 450 -25.49 -42.59 -18.03
C ASP A 450 -26.60 -42.11 -18.98
N LEU A 451 -27.25 -40.99 -18.66
CA LEU A 451 -28.31 -40.43 -19.49
C LEU A 451 -27.81 -40.00 -20.88
N LEU A 452 -26.61 -39.43 -20.96
CA LEU A 452 -26.01 -39.08 -22.24
C LEU A 452 -25.72 -40.32 -23.09
N SER A 453 -25.22 -41.41 -22.49
CA SER A 453 -24.97 -42.66 -23.21
C SER A 453 -26.26 -43.23 -23.81
N LEU A 454 -27.37 -43.21 -23.05
CA LEU A 454 -28.68 -43.66 -23.51
C LEU A 454 -29.27 -42.80 -24.65
N LEU A 455 -28.86 -41.53 -24.75
CA LEU A 455 -29.29 -40.63 -25.84
C LEU A 455 -28.39 -40.70 -27.08
N GLU A 456 -27.26 -41.41 -27.00
CA GLU A 456 -26.32 -41.63 -28.11
C GLU A 456 -26.49 -43.00 -28.78
N GLU A 457 -27.04 -43.98 -28.05
CA GLU A 457 -27.61 -45.23 -28.59
C GLU A 457 -28.89 -44.97 -29.40
#